data_AF-A0A552WZT4-F1
#
_entry.id   AF-A0A552WZT4-F1
#
_cell.length_a   1.000
_cell.length_b   1.000
_cell.length_c   1.000
_cell.angle_alpha   90.00
_cell.angle_beta   90.00
_cell.angle_gamma   90.00
#
_symmetry.space_group_name_H-M   'P 1'
#
loop_
_entity.id
_entity.type
_entity.pdbx_description
1 polymer ?
#
loop_
_entity_poly.entity_id
_entity_poly.type
_entity_poly.pdbx_seq_one_letter_code
_entity_poly.pdbx_strand_id
1 'polypeptide(L)'
;MNYLLALVLPPVAVWMSGARKQMWLSLVLYLAALMLFRIATGGETPGAYAAAPVLYVISIIHAFVLTHRHYQQAQGQIHPHRGSAAQSKPPKDPKD
;
A
#
# COMPACT_ATOMS: atom_id res chain seq x y z
N MET A 1 6.11 9.16 6.83
CA MET A 1 5.97 8.11 5.79
C MET A 1 5.40 6.88 6.49
N ASN A 2 4.16 6.49 6.19
CA ASN A 2 3.38 5.54 7.01
C ASN A 2 3.68 4.05 6.76
N TYR A 3 4.87 3.70 6.27
CA TYR A 3 5.20 2.28 6.04
C TYR A 3 5.26 1.47 7.34
N LEU A 4 5.73 2.08 8.43
CA LEU A 4 5.65 1.50 9.77
C LEU A 4 4.20 1.25 10.19
N LEU A 5 3.30 2.16 9.83
CA LEU A 5 1.87 2.00 10.08
C LEU A 5 1.26 0.89 9.22
N ALA A 6 1.71 0.72 7.97
CA ALA A 6 1.27 -0.37 7.10
C ALA A 6 1.72 -1.74 7.61
N LEU A 7 2.83 -1.79 8.35
CA LEU A 7 3.32 -3.00 9.01
C LEU A 7 2.49 -3.31 10.26
N VAL A 8 2.33 -2.35 11.17
CA VAL A 8 1.72 -2.59 12.49
C VAL A 8 0.19 -2.57 12.45
N LEU A 9 -0.38 -1.64 11.69
CA LEU A 9 -1.81 -1.36 11.66
C LEU A 9 -2.31 -1.11 10.21
N PRO A 10 -2.28 -2.15 9.35
CA PRO A 10 -2.57 -2.04 7.92
C PRO A 10 -3.84 -1.24 7.55
N PRO A 11 -4.99 -1.43 8.23
CA PRO A 11 -6.23 -0.75 7.86
C PRO A 11 -6.17 0.78 8.06
N VAL A 12 -5.47 1.23 9.10
CA VAL A 12 -5.30 2.66 9.36
C VAL A 12 -4.35 3.28 8.32
N ALA A 13 -3.34 2.52 7.89
CA ALA A 13 -2.44 2.98 6.83
C ALA A 13 -3.19 3.18 5.50
N VAL A 14 -4.09 2.25 5.16
CA VAL A 14 -4.99 2.35 3.99
C VAL A 14 -5.97 3.53 4.12
N TRP A 15 -6.50 3.76 5.31
CA TRP A 15 -7.36 4.92 5.57
C TRP A 15 -6.62 6.24 5.33
N MET A 16 -5.41 6.36 5.86
CA MET A 16 -4.56 7.54 5.71
C MET A 16 -4.09 7.76 4.26
N SER A 17 -4.02 6.72 3.45
CA SER A 17 -3.71 6.84 2.01
C SER A 17 -4.90 7.26 1.14
N GLY A 18 -6.06 7.55 1.75
CA GLY A 18 -7.27 7.99 1.05
C GLY A 18 -8.08 6.87 0.38
N ALA A 19 -7.64 5.61 0.46
CA ALA A 19 -8.28 4.47 -0.20
C ALA A 19 -9.42 3.87 0.65
N ARG A 20 -10.43 4.68 1.00
CA ARG A 20 -11.50 4.33 1.97
C ARG A 20 -12.27 3.05 1.62
N LYS A 21 -12.52 2.77 0.33
CA LYS A 21 -13.22 1.54 -0.09
C LYS A 21 -12.39 0.27 0.19
N GLN A 22 -11.06 0.39 0.13
CA GLN A 22 -10.13 -0.71 0.38
C GLN A 22 -9.86 -0.91 1.88
N MET A 23 -10.22 0.04 2.73
CA MET A 23 -10.06 -0.08 4.18
C MET A 23 -10.84 -1.27 4.74
N TRP A 24 -12.07 -1.51 4.27
CA TRP A 24 -12.87 -2.65 4.72
C TRP A 24 -12.21 -3.99 4.41
N LEU A 25 -11.67 -4.15 3.22
CA LEU A 25 -10.93 -5.37 2.85
C LEU A 25 -9.68 -5.53 3.74
N SER A 26 -8.91 -4.45 3.93
CA SER A 26 -7.73 -4.47 4.79
C SER A 26 -8.09 -4.83 6.24
N LEU A 27 -9.20 -4.29 6.75
CA LEU A 27 -9.72 -4.56 8.08
C LEU A 27 -10.13 -6.03 8.24
N VAL A 28 -10.87 -6.59 7.28
CA VAL A 28 -11.28 -8.00 7.31
C VAL A 28 -10.06 -8.92 7.31
N LEU A 29 -9.08 -8.67 6.44
CA LEU A 29 -7.83 -9.45 6.39
C LEU A 29 -7.05 -9.36 7.72
N TYR A 30 -6.97 -8.16 8.30
CA TYR A 30 -6.28 -7.94 9.56
C TYR A 30 -6.97 -8.66 10.73
N LEU A 31 -8.30 -8.52 10.86
CA LEU A 31 -9.07 -9.19 11.90
C LEU A 31 -9.05 -10.71 11.76
N ALA A 32 -9.13 -11.23 10.54
CA ALA A 32 -9.01 -12.66 10.27
C ALA A 32 -7.64 -13.19 10.71
N ALA A 33 -6.56 -12.46 10.42
CA ALA A 33 -5.22 -12.82 10.88
C ALA A 33 -5.13 -12.85 12.42
N LEU A 34 -5.64 -11.83 13.10
CA LEU A 34 -5.65 -11.78 14.57
C LEU A 34 -6.49 -12.90 15.20
N MET A 35 -7.63 -13.23 14.59
CA MET A 35 -8.46 -14.36 15.03
C MET A 35 -7.70 -15.67 14.90
N LEU A 36 -7.00 -15.90 13.78
CA LEU A 36 -6.18 -17.10 13.59
C LEU A 36 -4.99 -17.15 14.54
N PHE A 37 -4.36 -16.01 14.87
CA PHE A 37 -3.34 -15.97 15.92
C PHE A 37 -3.90 -16.39 17.27
N ARG A 38 -5.09 -15.91 17.64
CA ARG A 38 -5.76 -16.32 18.88
C ARG A 38 -6.02 -17.83 18.92
N ILE A 39 -6.52 -18.38 17.82
CA ILE A 39 -6.78 -19.83 17.69
C ILE A 39 -5.46 -20.62 17.77
N ALA A 40 -4.42 -20.16 17.08
CA ALA A 40 -3.09 -20.77 17.11
C ALA A 40 -2.50 -20.75 18.53
N THR A 41 -2.64 -19.66 19.28
CA THR A 41 -2.16 -19.61 20.68
C THR A 41 -2.93 -20.52 21.63
N GLY A 42 -4.17 -20.89 21.30
CA GLY A 42 -4.98 -21.83 22.06
C GLY A 42 -4.62 -23.30 21.82
N GLY A 43 -3.77 -23.60 20.83
CA GLY A 43 -3.37 -24.97 20.49
C GLY A 43 -4.48 -25.79 19.79
N GLU A 44 -5.59 -25.15 19.41
CA GLU A 44 -6.79 -25.85 18.93
C GLU A 44 -6.65 -26.37 17.50
N THR A 45 -5.88 -25.69 16.64
CA THR A 45 -5.82 -26.03 15.20
C THR A 45 -4.41 -25.85 14.63
N PRO A 46 -3.71 -26.93 14.23
CA PRO A 46 -2.37 -26.85 13.66
C PRO A 46 -2.27 -25.94 12.42
N GLY A 47 -3.31 -25.93 11.58
CA GLY A 47 -3.36 -25.09 10.38
C GLY A 47 -3.34 -23.58 10.68
N ALA A 48 -3.81 -23.16 11.86
CA ALA A 48 -3.83 -21.76 12.24
C ALA A 48 -2.42 -21.17 12.42
N TYR A 49 -1.44 -21.98 12.85
CA TYR A 49 -0.04 -21.54 13.01
C TYR A 49 0.60 -21.13 11.68
N ALA A 50 0.26 -21.79 10.58
CA ALA A 50 0.75 -21.44 9.26
C ALA A 50 -0.09 -20.32 8.63
N ALA A 51 -1.42 -20.38 8.77
CA ALA A 51 -2.33 -19.45 8.12
C ALA A 51 -2.28 -18.04 8.71
N ALA A 52 -2.16 -17.89 10.04
CA ALA A 52 -2.14 -16.60 10.72
C ALA A 52 -1.05 -15.64 10.21
N PRO A 53 0.25 -16.02 10.18
CA PRO A 53 1.30 -15.14 9.67
C PRO A 53 1.15 -14.85 8.17
N VAL A 54 0.70 -15.83 7.37
CA VAL A 54 0.48 -15.63 5.93
C VAL A 54 -0.60 -14.58 5.67
N LEU A 55 -1.75 -14.70 6.33
CA LEU A 55 -2.84 -13.72 6.21
C LEU A 55 -2.43 -12.33 6.71
N TYR A 56 -1.63 -12.27 7.78
CA TYR A 56 -1.08 -11.01 8.27
C TYR A 56 -0.17 -10.33 7.24
N VAL A 57 0.74 -11.08 6.62
CA VAL A 57 1.63 -10.56 5.57
C VAL A 57 0.83 -10.10 4.34
N ILE A 58 -0.23 -10.82 3.96
CA ILE A 58 -1.12 -10.39 2.87
C ILE A 58 -1.78 -9.04 3.20
N SER A 59 -2.25 -8.85 4.44
CA SER A 59 -2.80 -7.58 4.90
C SER A 59 -1.78 -6.44 4.81
N ILE A 60 -0.52 -6.70 5.21
CA ILE A 60 0.58 -5.73 5.12
C ILE A 60 0.88 -5.36 3.66
N ILE A 61 1.00 -6.33 2.76
CA ILE A 61 1.28 -6.08 1.33
C ILE A 61 0.17 -5.23 0.72
N HIS A 62 -1.10 -5.55 1.00
CA HIS A 62 -2.25 -4.78 0.53
C HIS A 62 -2.16 -3.31 0.97
N ALA A 63 -1.88 -3.06 2.25
CA ALA A 63 -1.72 -1.71 2.79
C ALA A 63 -0.48 -0.98 2.24
N PHE A 64 0.64 -1.70 2.09
CA PHE A 64 1.88 -1.17 1.55
C PHE A 64 1.71 -0.68 0.12
N VAL A 65 1.10 -1.46 -0.76
CA VAL A 65 0.90 -1.08 -2.17
C VAL A 65 0.06 0.19 -2.29
N LEU A 66 -1.01 0.33 -1.49
CA LEU A 66 -1.88 1.49 -1.52
C LEU A 66 -1.21 2.75 -0.96
N THR A 67 -0.51 2.61 0.17
CA THR A 67 0.25 3.72 0.76
C THR A 67 1.41 4.15 -0.13
N HIS A 68 2.10 3.20 -0.78
CA HIS A 68 3.18 3.48 -1.72
C HIS A 68 2.68 4.24 -2.94
N ARG A 69 1.55 3.81 -3.55
CA ARG A 69 0.93 4.52 -4.67
C ARG A 69 0.50 5.94 -4.30
N HIS A 70 -0.11 6.11 -3.13
CA HIS A 70 -0.50 7.43 -2.63
C HIS A 70 0.73 8.34 -2.45
N TYR A 71 1.81 7.80 -1.89
CA TYR A 71 3.05 8.52 -1.73
C TYR A 71 3.67 8.92 -3.07
N GLN A 72 3.71 8.00 -4.05
CA GLN A 72 4.18 8.30 -5.41
C GLN A 72 3.35 9.41 -6.06
N GLN A 73 2.03 9.47 -5.81
CA GLN A 73 1.19 10.56 -6.32
C GLN A 73 1.47 11.89 -5.62
N ALA A 74 1.62 11.87 -4.28
CA ALA A 74 1.94 13.06 -3.49
C ALA A 74 3.32 13.64 -3.83
N GLN A 75 4.28 12.78 -4.18
CA GLN A 75 5.63 13.20 -4.58
C GLN A 75 5.80 13.36 -6.10
N GLY A 76 4.92 12.77 -6.91
CA GLY A 76 4.97 12.76 -8.38
C GLY A 76 4.68 14.10 -9.06
N GLN A 77 4.40 15.16 -8.30
CA GLN A 77 4.47 16.54 -8.80
C GLN A 77 5.90 17.13 -8.76
N ILE A 78 6.86 16.45 -8.15
CA ILE A 78 8.28 16.83 -8.15
C ILE A 78 9.01 15.98 -9.19
N HIS A 79 8.61 16.12 -10.45
CA HIS A 79 9.50 15.78 -11.56
C HIS A 79 10.23 17.07 -11.95
N PRO A 80 11.54 17.21 -11.69
CA PRO A 80 12.31 18.43 -12.01
C PRO A 80 12.29 18.82 -13.49
N HIS A 81 11.83 17.92 -14.37
CA HIS A 81 11.81 18.09 -15.82
C HIS A 81 10.41 18.30 -16.42
N ARG A 82 9.33 18.20 -15.63
CA ARG A 82 7.96 18.46 -16.10
C ARG A 82 7.67 19.96 -16.08
N GLY A 83 8.34 20.70 -16.97
CA GLY A 83 8.26 22.16 -17.05
C GLY A 83 9.57 22.87 -17.40
N SER A 84 10.68 22.15 -17.59
CA SER A 84 11.86 22.79 -18.16
C SER A 84 11.56 23.17 -19.60
N ALA A 85 11.74 24.45 -19.94
CA ALA A 85 11.52 25.04 -21.27
C ALA A 85 12.33 24.38 -22.41
N ALA A 86 13.08 23.31 -22.13
CA ALA A 86 13.83 22.51 -23.08
C ALA A 86 13.02 21.39 -23.76
N GLN A 87 11.83 21.01 -23.28
CA GLN A 87 11.19 19.76 -23.74
C GLN A 87 10.19 19.87 -24.91
N SER A 88 10.02 21.02 -25.56
CA SER A 88 9.33 21.05 -26.87
C SER A 88 9.55 22.37 -27.62
N LYS A 89 10.73 22.54 -28.24
CA LYS A 89 10.75 23.26 -29.52
C LYS A 89 10.61 22.21 -30.61
N PRO A 90 9.55 22.25 -31.45
CA PRO A 90 9.52 21.41 -32.64
C PRO A 90 10.77 21.74 -33.49
N PRO A 91 11.36 20.74 -34.17
CA PRO A 91 12.48 21.01 -35.08
C PRO A 91 12.02 22.04 -36.11
N LYS A 92 12.80 23.10 -36.29
CA LYS A 92 12.55 24.10 -37.32
C LYS A 92 12.78 23.42 -38.67
N ASP A 93 11.73 23.32 -39.49
CA ASP A 93 11.83 22.75 -40.84
C ASP A 93 12.87 23.56 -41.64
N PRO A 94 13.87 22.93 -42.28
CA PRO A 94 14.96 23.64 -42.95
C PRO A 94 14.59 24.04 -44.39
N LYS A 95 13.40 24.61 -44.59
CA LYS A 95 12.95 25.15 -45.88
C LYS A 95 12.03 26.36 -45.68
N ASP A 96 12.65 27.51 -45.41
CA ASP A 96 12.16 28.85 -45.76
C ASP A 96 13.39 29.72 -46.07
#